data_AF-A0A9E2EDF0-F1
#
_entry.id   AF-A0A9E2EDF0-F1
#
_cell.length_a   1.000
_cell.length_b   1.000
_cell.length_c   1.000
_cell.angle_alpha   90.00
_cell.angle_beta   90.00
_cell.angle_gamma   90.00
#
_symmetry.space_group_name_H-M   'P 1'
#
loop_
_entity.id
_entity.type
_entity.pdbx_description
1 polymer ?
#
loop_
_entity_poly.entity_id
_entity_poly.type
_entity_poly.pdbx_seq_one_letter_code
_entity_poly.pdbx_strand_id
1 'polypeptide(L)'
;MTNHVLLDNVTHKGLRIVPGYGRELGFEVGLTRVFPIEFTQLQMEYPIVFMRNKETGHFEPVVLFGLVENENLYLTDAGWEARYIPLTIRRQPFLIG
;
A
#
# COMPACT_ATOMS: atom_id res chain seq x y z
N MET A 1 11.60 12.55 -7.07
CA MET A 1 10.48 12.15 -7.96
C MET A 1 10.66 10.70 -8.32
N THR A 2 9.57 9.92 -8.30
CA THR A 2 9.60 8.49 -8.64
C THR A 2 9.75 8.31 -10.16
N ASN A 3 10.75 7.52 -10.60
CA ASN A 3 11.00 7.26 -12.02
C ASN A 3 10.47 5.87 -12.41
N HIS A 4 9.34 5.84 -13.13
CA HIS A 4 8.75 4.58 -13.59
C HIS A 4 9.35 4.18 -14.94
N VAL A 5 9.95 2.99 -14.98
CA VAL A 5 10.57 2.41 -16.18
C VAL A 5 10.10 0.97 -16.38
N LEU A 6 10.08 0.50 -17.63
CA LEU A 6 9.82 -0.91 -17.93
C LEU A 6 10.93 -1.78 -17.34
N LEU A 7 10.54 -2.85 -16.66
CA LEU A 7 11.49 -3.81 -16.10
C LEU A 7 11.97 -4.75 -17.20
N ASP A 8 13.29 -4.91 -17.31
CA ASP A 8 13.93 -5.81 -18.28
C ASP A 8 15.13 -6.53 -17.66
N ASN A 9 15.47 -7.69 -18.22
CA ASN A 9 16.50 -8.57 -17.66
C ASN A 9 17.94 -8.11 -17.94
N VAL A 10 18.17 -7.08 -18.76
CA VAL A 10 19.50 -6.56 -19.08
C VAL A 10 19.83 -5.37 -18.18
N THR A 11 19.01 -4.33 -18.20
CA THR A 11 19.21 -3.09 -17.43
C THR A 11 19.06 -3.35 -15.93
N HIS A 12 18.10 -4.19 -15.54
CA HIS A 12 17.74 -4.39 -14.13
C HIS A 12 18.32 -5.67 -13.52
N LYS A 13 19.26 -6.34 -14.19
CA LYS A 13 19.83 -7.63 -13.75
C LYS A 13 20.41 -7.61 -12.32
N GLY A 14 20.92 -6.46 -11.89
CA GLY A 14 21.53 -6.26 -10.57
C GLY A 14 20.57 -5.66 -9.54
N LEU A 15 19.40 -5.18 -9.97
CA LEU A 15 18.42 -4.58 -9.08
C LEU A 15 17.65 -5.66 -8.33
N ARG A 16 17.50 -5.49 -7.02
CA ARG A 16 16.78 -6.43 -6.15
C ARG A 16 15.77 -5.68 -5.30
N ILE A 17 14.75 -6.41 -4.86
CA ILE A 17 13.76 -5.92 -3.90
C ILE A 17 14.25 -6.27 -2.50
N VAL A 18 14.15 -5.30 -1.59
CA VAL A 18 14.24 -5.56 -0.15
C VAL A 18 12.87 -6.07 0.30
N PRO A 19 12.74 -7.35 0.70
CA PRO A 19 11.46 -7.89 1.14
C PRO A 19 11.08 -7.35 2.52
N GLY A 20 9.78 -7.31 2.79
CA GLY A 20 9.24 -6.90 4.07
C GLY A 20 8.59 -5.52 4.02
N TYR A 21 8.15 -5.07 5.19
CA TYR A 21 7.45 -3.82 5.38
C TYR A 21 8.10 -3.11 6.56
N GLY A 22 8.66 -1.94 6.32
CA GLY A 22 9.39 -1.16 7.32
C GLY A 22 9.19 0.32 7.09
N ARG A 23 9.40 1.11 8.14
CA ARG A 23 9.32 2.58 8.07
C ARG A 23 10.40 3.12 7.14
N GLU A 24 11.61 2.58 7.27
CA GLU A 24 12.77 2.86 6.41
C GLU A 24 12.57 2.47 4.94
N LEU A 25 11.59 1.61 4.66
CA LEU A 25 11.20 1.20 3.30
C LEU A 25 10.05 2.04 2.72
N GLY A 26 9.55 3.03 3.47
CA GLY A 26 8.52 3.95 3.00
C GLY A 26 7.09 3.42 3.14
N PHE A 27 6.85 2.42 4.00
CA PHE A 27 5.50 1.89 4.24
C PHE A 27 4.71 2.65 5.32
N GLU A 28 5.22 3.77 5.81
CA GLU A 28 4.57 4.68 6.78
C GLU A 28 3.38 5.46 6.18
N VAL A 29 2.66 4.87 5.22
CA VAL A 29 1.50 5.49 4.58
C VAL A 29 0.29 5.50 5.53
N GLY A 30 -0.47 6.59 5.53
CA GLY A 30 -1.66 6.75 6.39
C GLY A 30 -2.91 6.01 5.93
N LEU A 31 -2.98 5.72 4.64
CA LEU A 31 -4.11 5.02 4.02
C LEU A 31 -3.69 4.42 2.69
N THR A 32 -4.51 3.51 2.18
CA THR A 32 -4.36 3.04 0.80
C THR A 32 -5.71 2.71 0.18
N ARG A 33 -5.80 2.86 -1.15
CA ARG A 33 -6.94 2.39 -1.94
C ARG A 33 -7.01 0.86 -1.87
N VAL A 34 -8.23 0.32 -1.84
CA VAL A 34 -8.48 -1.12 -1.83
C VAL A 34 -9.55 -1.49 -2.85
N PHE A 35 -9.74 -2.79 -3.11
CA PHE A 35 -10.73 -3.27 -4.06
C PHE A 35 -11.79 -4.14 -3.37
N PRO A 36 -13.04 -4.17 -3.87
CA PRO A 36 -14.12 -4.96 -3.27
C PRO A 36 -13.79 -6.44 -3.06
N ILE A 37 -12.95 -7.03 -3.92
CA ILE A 37 -12.50 -8.43 -3.82
C ILE A 37 -11.73 -8.73 -2.53
N GLU A 38 -11.20 -7.70 -1.85
CA GLU A 38 -10.41 -7.83 -0.64
C GLU A 38 -11.21 -7.54 0.64
N PHE A 39 -12.44 -7.02 0.54
CA PHE A 39 -13.19 -6.47 1.68
C PHE A 39 -13.38 -7.46 2.82
N THR A 40 -13.67 -8.73 2.50
CA THR A 40 -13.86 -9.77 3.52
C THR A 40 -12.64 -9.95 4.40
N GLN A 41 -11.43 -9.85 3.83
CA GLN A 41 -10.18 -9.95 4.59
C GLN A 41 -9.87 -8.64 5.32
N LEU A 42 -10.08 -7.51 4.65
CA LEU A 42 -9.74 -6.19 5.18
C LEU A 42 -10.60 -5.81 6.38
N GLN A 43 -11.91 -6.02 6.33
CA GLN A 43 -12.84 -5.57 7.37
C GLN A 43 -12.58 -6.21 8.74
N MET A 44 -11.81 -7.30 8.79
CA MET A 44 -11.52 -7.99 10.05
C MET A 44 -10.55 -7.20 10.94
N GLU A 45 -9.69 -6.38 10.34
CA GLU A 45 -8.62 -5.67 11.05
C GLU A 45 -8.57 -4.18 10.71
N TYR A 46 -9.04 -3.77 9.53
CA TYR A 46 -8.96 -2.38 9.06
C TYR A 46 -10.33 -1.71 8.97
N PRO A 47 -10.42 -0.42 9.34
CA PRO A 47 -11.57 0.40 8.97
C PRO A 47 -11.56 0.66 7.46
N ILE A 48 -12.64 0.27 6.78
CA ILE A 48 -12.88 0.60 5.37
C ILE A 48 -13.68 1.90 5.32
N VAL A 49 -13.15 2.92 4.64
CA VAL A 49 -13.78 4.24 4.50
C VAL A 49 -13.93 4.57 3.02
N PHE A 50 -14.96 5.35 2.67
CA PHE A 50 -15.16 5.83 1.31
C PHE A 50 -14.74 7.29 1.22
N MET A 51 -13.64 7.54 0.51
CA MET A 51 -13.15 8.90 0.27
C MET A 51 -13.65 9.40 -1.07
N ARG A 52 -14.09 10.66 -1.12
CA ARG A 52 -14.43 11.30 -2.39
C ARG A 52 -13.16 11.70 -3.11
N ASN A 53 -12.92 11.12 -4.28
CA ASN A 53 -11.83 11.52 -5.16
C ASN A 53 -12.07 12.95 -5.66
N LYS A 54 -11.09 13.84 -5.47
CA LYS A 54 -11.25 15.27 -5.81
C LYS A 54 -11.32 15.53 -7.32
N GLU A 55 -10.72 14.67 -8.12
CA GLU A 55 -10.64 14.83 -9.58
C GLU A 55 -11.89 14.26 -10.27
N THR A 56 -12.30 13.05 -9.90
CA THR A 56 -13.44 12.37 -10.55
C THR A 56 -14.77 12.64 -9.86
N GLY A 57 -14.75 13.06 -8.58
CA GLY A 57 -15.94 13.25 -7.76
C GLY A 57 -16.60 11.96 -7.26
N HIS A 58 -16.10 10.79 -7.68
CA HIS A 58 -16.58 9.49 -7.24
C HIS A 58 -16.01 9.11 -5.87
N PHE A 59 -16.72 8.22 -5.16
CA PHE A 59 -16.22 7.62 -3.94
C PHE A 59 -15.33 6.41 -4.27
N GLU A 60 -14.19 6.34 -3.60
CA GLU A 60 -13.28 5.21 -3.65
C GLU A 60 -13.09 4.59 -2.26
N PRO A 61 -13.10 3.26 -2.16
CA PRO A 61 -12.82 2.60 -0.90
C PRO A 61 -11.33 2.68 -0.58
N VAL A 62 -11.04 3.06 0.66
CA VAL A 62 -9.70 3.07 1.24
C VAL A 62 -9.73 2.31 2.56
N VAL A 63 -8.58 1.79 2.98
CA VAL A 63 -8.35 1.42 4.38
C VAL A 63 -7.47 2.46 5.04
N LEU A 64 -7.80 2.80 6.29
CA LEU A 64 -6.99 3.72 7.09
C LEU A 64 -6.01 2.92 7.96
N PHE A 65 -4.78 3.41 8.02
CA PHE A 65 -3.71 2.88 8.86
C PHE A 65 -3.37 3.81 10.03
N GLY A 66 -3.64 5.10 9.87
CA GLY A 66 -3.45 6.13 10.89
C GLY A 66 -4.41 7.30 10.68
N LEU A 67 -4.43 8.22 11.62
CA LEU A 67 -5.26 9.43 11.57
C LEU A 67 -4.45 10.68 11.22
N VAL A 68 -3.13 10.61 11.37
CA VAL A 68 -2.23 11.71 10.99
C VAL A 68 -1.39 11.35 9.77
N GLU A 69 -0.75 12.36 9.20
CA GLU A 69 0.12 12.18 8.05
C GLU A 69 1.33 11.31 8.41
N ASN A 70 1.71 10.42 7.49
CA ASN A 70 2.82 9.47 7.65
C ASN A 70 2.71 8.53 8.88
N GLU A 71 1.49 8.19 9.30
CA GLU A 71 1.24 7.26 10.40
C GLU A 71 0.64 5.95 9.90
N ASN A 72 1.28 4.84 10.25
CA ASN A 72 0.74 3.49 10.05
C ASN A 72 0.82 2.72 11.36
N LEU A 73 -0.31 2.58 12.05
CA LEU A 73 -0.43 1.89 13.34
C LEU A 73 -0.28 0.36 13.23
N TYR A 74 -0.27 -0.18 12.01
CA TYR A 74 -0.02 -1.59 11.74
C TYR A 74 1.45 -1.87 11.40
N LEU A 75 2.33 -0.86 11.44
CA LEU A 75 3.78 -1.05 11.28
C LEU A 75 4.50 -1.09 12.62
N THR A 76 5.25 -2.15 12.84
CA THR A 76 6.13 -2.37 13.99
C THR A 76 7.56 -2.60 13.52
N ASP A 77 8.50 -2.68 14.46
CA ASP A 77 9.89 -3.06 14.17
C ASP A 77 10.01 -4.50 13.64
N ALA A 78 9.00 -5.35 13.90
CA ALA A 78 8.90 -6.71 13.37
C ALA A 78 8.23 -6.77 11.98
N GLY A 79 7.72 -5.64 11.48
CA GLY A 79 7.05 -5.51 10.20
C GLY A 79 5.57 -5.18 10.33
N TRP A 80 4.78 -5.60 9.33
CA TRP A 80 3.35 -5.31 9.24
C TRP A 80 2.53 -6.26 10.13
N GLU A 81 1.92 -5.72 11.18
CA GLU A 81 1.11 -6.43 12.17
C GLU A 81 -0.36 -6.49 11.74
N ALA A 82 -0.65 -7.33 10.74
CA ALA A 82 -2.01 -7.70 10.35
C ALA A 82 -2.00 -9.00 9.55
N ARG A 83 -3.12 -9.74 9.56
CA ARG A 83 -3.20 -11.01 8.79
C ARG A 83 -3.31 -10.81 7.29
N TYR A 84 -3.85 -9.68 6.88
CA TYR A 84 -3.98 -9.32 5.47
C TYR A 84 -3.28 -8.01 5.17
N ILE A 85 -2.53 -7.97 4.07
CA ILE A 85 -1.88 -6.76 3.58
C ILE A 85 -2.57 -6.38 2.27
N PRO A 86 -3.10 -5.15 2.15
CA PRO A 86 -3.79 -4.71 0.93
C PRO A 86 -2.97 -4.93 -0.33
N LEU A 87 -3.61 -5.33 -1.43
CA LEU A 87 -2.99 -5.56 -2.73
C LEU A 87 -2.19 -4.35 -3.21
N THR A 88 -2.68 -3.13 -2.93
CA THR A 88 -2.00 -1.88 -3.29
C THR A 88 -0.67 -1.67 -2.56
N ILE A 89 -0.53 -2.23 -1.35
CA ILE A 89 0.73 -2.28 -0.59
C ILE A 89 1.58 -3.46 -1.08
N ARG A 90 0.98 -4.66 -1.17
CA ARG A 90 1.68 -5.89 -1.56
C ARG A 90 2.31 -5.83 -2.95
N ARG A 91 1.72 -5.10 -3.88
CA ARG A 91 2.26 -4.96 -5.24
C ARG A 91 3.52 -4.09 -5.31
N GLN A 92 3.77 -3.24 -4.31
CA GLN A 92 4.92 -2.34 -4.34
C GLN A 92 6.24 -3.15 -4.34
N PRO A 93 7.29 -2.66 -5.03
CA PRO A 93 7.37 -1.37 -5.73
C PRO A 93 6.82 -1.40 -7.17
N PHE A 94 6.15 -2.47 -7.59
CA PHE A 94 5.65 -2.61 -8.95
C PHE A 94 4.34 -1.88 -9.18
N LEU A 95 4.19 -1.38 -10.40
CA LEU A 95 2.96 -0.83 -10.94
C LEU A 95 2.58 -1.66 -12.16
N ILE A 96 1.29 -1.98 -12.27
CA ILE A 96 0.70 -2.56 -13.48
C ILE A 96 -0.07 -1.43 -14.14
N GLY A 97 0.31 -1.09 -15.37
CA GLY A 97 -0.29 -0.08 -16.23
C GLY A 97 -0.29 -0.55 -17.67
#